data_AF-A0AAW6NJ55-F1
#
_entry.id   AF-A0AAW6NJ55-F1
#
_cell.length_a   1.000
_cell.length_b   1.000
_cell.length_c   1.000
_cell.angle_alpha   90.00
_cell.angle_beta   90.00
_cell.angle_gamma   90.00
#
_symmetry.space_group_name_H-M   'P 1'
#
loop_
_entity.id
_entity.type
_entity.pdbx_description
1 polymer ?
#
loop_
_entity_poly.entity_id
_entity_poly.type
_entity_poly.pdbx_seq_one_letter_code
_entity_poly.pdbx_strand_id
1 'polypeptide(L)'
;RHLNNPQQGWFEGRVEATGDINPTLTLSTNAMVLEALLYKHNAGPLFENGLVKNDGYFARRTSDPFNPPGLCLPGERALRAAP
;
A
#
# COMPACT_ATOMS: atom_id res chain seq x y z
N ARG A 1 2.67 17.00 -22.59
CA ARG A 1 3.19 15.64 -22.35
C ARG A 1 2.45 15.09 -21.13
N HIS A 2 1.83 13.92 -21.22
CA HIS A 2 1.02 13.37 -20.13
C HIS A 2 1.92 12.79 -19.02
N LEU A 3 1.48 12.92 -17.77
CA LEU A 3 2.14 12.39 -16.55
C LEU A 3 1.70 10.95 -16.25
N ASN A 4 1.08 10.29 -17.22
CA ASN A 4 0.57 8.94 -17.11
C ASN A 4 0.76 8.24 -18.45
N ASN A 5 1.04 6.94 -18.39
CA ASN A 5 1.00 6.06 -19.54
C ASN A 5 -0.45 5.61 -19.76
N PRO A 6 -1.20 6.20 -20.71
CA PRO A 6 -2.64 5.96 -20.83
C PRO A 6 -2.95 4.55 -21.32
N GLN A 7 -2.04 3.94 -22.08
CA GLN A 7 -2.22 2.59 -22.62
C GLN A 7 -2.02 1.52 -21.54
N GLN A 8 -1.18 1.81 -20.54
CA GLN A 8 -0.90 0.90 -19.44
C GLN A 8 -1.72 1.19 -18.18
N GLY A 9 -2.40 2.35 -18.12
CA GLY A 9 -3.15 2.77 -16.93
C GLY A 9 -2.26 3.11 -15.74
N TRP A 10 -1.00 3.44 -15.98
CA TRP A 10 -0.01 3.74 -14.94
C TRP A 10 0.18 5.25 -14.77
N PHE A 11 0.17 5.70 -13.53
CA PHE A 11 0.49 7.08 -13.17
C PHE A 11 1.99 7.23 -12.89
N GLU A 12 2.60 8.26 -13.46
CA GLU A 12 4.03 8.53 -13.38
C GLU A 12 4.29 9.74 -12.47
N GLY A 13 5.37 9.65 -11.69
CA GLY A 13 5.87 10.77 -10.89
C GLY A 13 6.90 11.60 -11.65
N ARG A 14 7.17 12.81 -11.15
CA ARG A 14 8.35 13.60 -11.55
C ARG A 14 9.43 13.45 -10.48
N VAL A 15 10.69 13.49 -10.91
CA VAL A 15 11.83 13.58 -9.98
C VAL A 15 11.79 14.95 -9.29
N GLU A 16 11.84 14.99 -7.96
CA GLU A 16 11.73 16.25 -7.21
C GLU A 16 12.83 17.25 -7.56
N ALA A 17 14.07 16.77 -7.68
CA ALA A 17 15.24 17.63 -7.89
C ALA A 17 15.29 18.27 -9.29
N THR A 18 14.90 17.55 -10.33
CA THR A 18 15.02 18.02 -11.73
C THR A 18 13.68 18.36 -12.37
N GLY A 19 12.58 17.84 -11.81
CA GLY A 19 11.28 17.84 -12.45
C GLY A 19 11.20 16.88 -13.64
N ASP A 20 12.20 16.08 -13.95
CA ASP A 20 12.11 15.16 -15.08
C ASP A 20 11.04 14.10 -14.86
N ILE A 21 10.47 13.62 -15.96
CA ILE A 21 9.54 12.48 -15.91
C ILE A 21 10.35 11.25 -15.49
N ASN A 22 9.90 10.54 -14.46
CA ASN A 22 10.50 9.26 -14.10
C ASN A 22 9.82 8.14 -14.94
N PRO A 23 10.54 7.53 -15.91
CA PRO A 23 9.97 6.47 -16.75
C PRO A 23 9.79 5.14 -15.99
N THR A 24 10.27 5.05 -14.75
CA THR A 24 10.20 3.82 -13.96
C THR A 24 8.80 3.60 -13.41
N LEU A 25 8.18 2.48 -13.79
CA LEU A 25 6.91 2.06 -13.23
C LEU A 25 7.13 1.46 -11.83
N THR A 26 6.88 2.23 -10.78
CA THR A 26 6.97 1.74 -9.39
C THR A 26 5.60 1.58 -8.75
N LEU A 27 5.34 0.39 -8.18
CA LEU A 27 4.08 0.09 -7.47
C LEU A 27 3.77 1.15 -6.41
N SER A 28 4.79 1.59 -5.67
CA SER A 28 4.66 2.60 -4.61
C SER A 28 4.19 3.96 -5.13
N THR A 29 4.74 4.45 -6.25
CA THR A 29 4.30 5.73 -6.83
C THR A 29 2.86 5.63 -7.31
N ASN A 30 2.51 4.55 -8.01
CA ASN A 30 1.17 4.38 -8.54
C ASN A 30 0.13 4.25 -7.41
N ALA A 31 0.47 3.49 -6.35
CA ALA A 31 -0.36 3.38 -5.15
C ALA A 31 -0.59 4.74 -4.47
N MET A 32 0.47 5.55 -4.32
CA MET A 32 0.36 6.89 -3.72
C MET A 32 -0.51 7.83 -4.56
N VAL A 33 -0.38 7.83 -5.88
CA VAL A 33 -1.21 8.66 -6.76
C VAL A 33 -2.68 8.24 -6.66
N LEU A 34 -2.96 6.94 -6.71
CA LEU A 34 -4.33 6.42 -6.58
C LEU A 34 -4.94 6.75 -5.21
N GLU A 35 -4.16 6.64 -4.13
CA GLU A 35 -4.58 7.02 -2.78
C GLU A 35 -4.94 8.51 -2.70
N ALA A 36 -4.12 9.39 -3.26
CA ALA A 36 -4.38 10.83 -3.29
C ALA A 36 -5.64 11.18 -4.12
N LEU A 37 -5.84 10.53 -5.26
CA LEU A 37 -7.04 10.71 -6.09
C LEU A 37 -8.31 10.25 -5.37
N LEU A 38 -8.24 9.10 -4.70
CA LEU A 38 -9.34 8.55 -3.93
C LEU A 38 -9.68 9.43 -2.72
N TYR A 39 -8.66 9.94 -2.01
CA TYR A 39 -8.85 10.89 -0.92
C TYR A 39 -9.61 12.13 -1.39
N LYS A 40 -9.19 12.68 -2.54
CA LYS A 40 -9.84 13.85 -3.14
C LYS A 40 -11.29 13.56 -3.55
N HIS A 41 -11.54 12.39 -4.14
CA HIS A 41 -12.88 11.99 -4.56
C HIS A 41 -13.82 11.79 -3.36
N ASN A 42 -13.33 11.16 -2.29
CA ASN A 42 -14.13 10.83 -1.11
C ASN A 42 -14.13 11.94 -0.04
N ALA A 43 -13.33 13.00 -0.23
CA ALA A 43 -13.06 14.04 0.77
C ALA A 43 -12.63 13.48 2.14
N GLY A 44 -11.87 12.38 2.14
CA GLY A 44 -11.53 11.68 3.37
C GLY A 44 -10.55 10.52 3.19
N PRO A 45 -9.98 10.00 4.30
CA PRO A 45 -8.99 8.93 4.28
C PRO A 45 -9.56 7.60 3.79
N LEU A 46 -8.69 6.71 3.32
CA LEU A 46 -9.06 5.36 2.90
C LEU A 46 -9.68 4.54 4.04
N PHE A 47 -9.14 4.71 5.25
CA PHE A 47 -9.59 4.05 6.46
C PHE A 47 -10.34 5.06 7.33
N GLU A 48 -11.65 4.88 7.45
CA GLU A 48 -12.45 5.61 8.43
C GLU A 48 -11.97 5.26 9.84
N ASN A 49 -11.75 6.27 10.67
CA ASN A 49 -11.32 6.14 12.07
C ASN A 49 -9.93 5.49 12.29
N GLY A 50 -9.09 5.42 11.25
CA GLY A 50 -7.72 4.87 11.36
C GLY A 50 -7.66 3.37 11.62
N LEU A 51 -8.79 2.66 11.51
CA LEU A 51 -8.86 1.22 11.72
C LEU A 51 -8.90 0.52 10.36
N VAL A 52 -7.85 -0.24 10.05
CA VAL A 52 -7.95 -1.32 9.07
C VAL A 52 -8.97 -2.29 9.65
N LYS A 53 -10.09 -2.51 8.94
CA LYS A 53 -11.04 -3.55 9.34
C LYS A 53 -10.27 -4.86 9.56
N ASN A 54 -10.62 -5.60 10.61
CA ASN A 54 -9.98 -6.87 10.98
C ASN A 54 -10.22 -8.00 9.95
N ASP A 55 -10.70 -7.68 8.74
CA ASP A 55 -10.91 -8.57 7.61
C ASP A 55 -9.92 -8.33 6.45
N GLY A 56 -8.94 -7.43 6.64
CA GLY A 56 -7.91 -7.12 5.64
C GLY A 56 -6.99 -8.30 5.29
N TYR A 57 -6.15 -8.12 4.27
CA TYR A 57 -5.26 -9.15 3.72
C TYR A 57 -4.43 -9.87 4.80
N PHE A 58 -3.79 -9.10 5.68
CA PHE A 58 -2.96 -9.67 6.76
C PHE A 58 -3.79 -10.47 7.74
N ALA A 59 -4.93 -9.93 8.19
CA ALA A 59 -5.82 -10.60 9.13
C ALA A 59 -6.36 -11.92 8.56
N ARG A 60 -6.76 -11.95 7.28
CA ARG A 60 -7.15 -13.19 6.60
C ARG A 60 -5.99 -14.18 6.54
N ARG A 61 -4.80 -13.71 6.16
CA ARG A 61 -3.63 -14.57 5.96
C ARG A 61 -3.10 -15.17 7.27
N THR A 62 -3.25 -14.48 8.40
CA THR A 62 -2.93 -15.00 9.72
C THR A 62 -4.02 -15.90 10.30
N SER A 63 -5.28 -15.71 9.89
CA SER A 63 -6.40 -16.57 10.29
C SER A 63 -6.51 -17.86 9.49
N ASP A 64 -5.76 -17.98 8.39
CA ASP A 64 -5.81 -19.14 7.49
C ASP A 64 -5.16 -20.36 8.16
N PRO A 65 -5.93 -21.44 8.42
CA PRO A 65 -5.41 -22.66 9.07
C PRO A 65 -4.32 -23.36 8.23
N PHE A 66 -4.22 -23.05 6.93
CA PHE A 66 -3.20 -23.59 6.02
C PHE A 66 -1.96 -22.69 5.90
N ASN A 67 -1.97 -21.51 6.50
CA ASN A 67 -0.83 -20.58 6.49
C ASN A 67 -0.39 -20.26 7.93
N PRO A 68 0.27 -21.22 8.62
CA PRO A 68 0.66 -21.05 10.01
C PRO A 68 1.61 -19.85 10.19
N PRO A 69 1.50 -19.12 11.31
CA PRO A 69 2.41 -18.03 11.62
C PRO A 69 3.87 -18.53 11.66
N GLY A 70 4.79 -17.75 11.08
CA GLY A 70 6.24 -18.02 11.14
C GLY A 70 6.94 -18.22 9.80
N LEU A 71 6.23 -18.26 8.66
CA LEU A 71 6.89 -18.54 7.38
C LEU A 71 7.47 -17.32 6.66
N CYS A 72 6.86 -16.13 6.71
CA CYS A 72 7.37 -14.95 5.97
C CYS A 72 6.79 -13.59 6.43
N LEU A 73 5.92 -13.54 7.44
CA LEU A 73 5.26 -12.29 7.83
C LEU A 73 6.05 -11.61 8.98
N PRO A 74 6.53 -10.37 8.81
CA PRO A 74 7.16 -9.63 9.90
C PRO A 74 6.08 -9.27 10.93
N GLY A 75 6.18 -9.77 12.17
CA GLY A 75 5.32 -9.21 13.22
C GLY A 75 5.05 -10.01 14.49
N GLU A 76 5.27 -11.32 14.56
CA GLU A 76 5.03 -12.02 15.83
C GLU A 76 6.32 -12.11 16.65
N ARG A 77 6.69 -11.00 17.31
CA ARG A 77 7.60 -11.13 18.44
C ARG A 77 6.89 -12.03 19.44
N ALA A 78 7.38 -13.26 19.63
CA ALA A 78 6.96 -14.09 20.74
C ALA A 78 7.05 -13.23 22.00
N LEU A 79 5.92 -13.05 22.69
CA LEU A 79 5.91 -12.46 24.03
C LEU A 79 6.90 -13.31 24.84
N ARG A 80 8.05 -12.74 25.18
CA ARG A 80 8.97 -13.41 26.11
C ARG A 80 8.15 -13.67 27.36
N ALA A 81 7.94 -14.93 27.70
CA ALA A 81 7.44 -15.29 29.01
C ALA A 81 8.42 -14.67 30.03
N ALA A 82 7.89 -13.90 30.99
CA ALA A 82 8.68 -13.44 32.11
C ALA A 82 9.30 -14.66 32.82
N PRO A 83 10.54 -14.55 33.35
CA PRO A 83 11.23 -15.64 34.00
C PRO A 83 10.50 -16.16 35.24
#